data_AF-A0A662H0U6-F1
#
_entry.id   AF-A0A662H0U6-F1
#
_cell.length_a   1.000
_cell.length_b   1.000
_cell.length_c   1.000
_cell.angle_alpha   90.00
_cell.angle_beta   90.00
_cell.angle_gamma   90.00
#
_symmetry.space_group_name_H-M   'P 1'
#
loop_
_entity.id
_entity.type
_entity.pdbx_description
1 polymer ?
#
loop_
_entity_poly.entity_id
_entity_poly.type
_entity_poly.pdbx_seq_one_letter_code
_entity_poly.pdbx_strand_id
1 'polypeptide(L)'
;MLRIQDDSLNTLKSFFDPSSIAVIGVSREREKPGYVIFSLLMENKKKGVLKAKVYPVNPFINEISGVKVYPSIKDIPSSVELAIIVVPASIVPKIMKECGEKGVKAAIVISAGFSEIGNYKLEEEVKRIAKEGGIRVIGPNCIGVLSPPTGVDTIFLPTYKVLEDGKRVLSTPRPRPGHVALISQSGAFGTVAMDYMAGEGIGLSAFVSYGNKMDVDEADLLEYFARDENTRVVLMYIESIERGRKVVEVAKKVSLKKPIIAIKAGRTKAGARAAASHTAALAGVDEIYDAAFRRSGIIRAYDMEELFDKAKALVMQPPSRGDRIAIVTDGGGAGVMATDMAETLGLKVPELKGDARRELEEYRKRGILLKFSSVTNPIDLTGSATSDMFVETLKALMKTNEIDTVIILALHQVPGIKDPVKLAREIGKLVKDYNFSKPVLAV
;
A
#
# COMPACT_ATOMS: atom_id res chain seq x y z
N MET A 1 5.34 -21.62 24.27
CA MET A 1 6.46 -22.01 23.38
C MET A 1 6.56 -20.95 22.27
N LEU A 2 7.22 -19.81 22.55
CA LEU A 2 7.14 -18.58 21.75
C LEU A 2 8.51 -17.98 21.36
N ARG A 3 9.63 -18.66 21.63
CA ARG A 3 10.97 -18.08 21.46
C ARG A 3 11.54 -18.09 20.03
N ILE A 4 10.90 -18.78 19.07
CA ILE A 4 11.37 -18.83 17.67
C ILE A 4 10.68 -17.75 16.78
N GLN A 5 9.73 -16.98 17.32
CA GLN A 5 8.97 -16.00 16.53
C GLN A 5 9.53 -14.56 16.52
N ASP A 6 10.44 -14.18 17.41
CA ASP A 6 10.96 -12.79 17.44
C ASP A 6 12.20 -12.57 16.56
N ASP A 7 13.04 -13.59 16.37
CA ASP A 7 14.25 -13.47 15.54
C ASP A 7 13.93 -13.34 14.04
N SER A 8 12.86 -14.00 13.56
CA SER A 8 12.44 -13.88 12.16
C SER A 8 11.96 -12.45 11.82
N LEU A 9 11.26 -11.81 12.76
CA LEU A 9 10.75 -10.45 12.61
C LEU A 9 11.82 -9.38 12.73
N ASN A 10 12.74 -9.55 13.69
CA ASN A 10 13.94 -8.71 13.77
C ASN A 10 14.74 -8.79 12.46
N THR A 11 14.73 -9.95 11.79
CA THR A 11 15.38 -10.10 10.49
C THR A 11 14.63 -9.36 9.38
N LEU A 12 13.30 -9.48 9.31
CA LEU A 12 12.48 -8.75 8.31
C LEU A 12 12.55 -7.22 8.49
N LYS A 13 12.73 -6.72 9.72
CA LYS A 13 12.96 -5.29 9.98
C LYS A 13 14.14 -4.74 9.16
N SER A 14 15.15 -5.56 8.87
CA SER A 14 16.33 -5.17 8.09
C SER A 14 15.99 -4.69 6.68
N PHE A 15 14.84 -5.08 6.11
CA PHE A 15 14.40 -4.57 4.81
C PHE A 15 13.85 -3.14 4.87
N PHE A 16 13.38 -2.70 6.04
CA PHE A 16 12.66 -1.44 6.21
C PHE A 16 13.40 -0.41 7.05
N ASP A 17 14.20 -0.85 8.03
CA ASP A 17 14.94 0.01 8.97
C ASP A 17 16.33 -0.59 9.30
N PRO A 18 17.21 -0.78 8.29
CA PRO A 18 18.56 -1.27 8.52
C PRO A 18 19.49 -0.17 9.06
N SER A 19 20.46 -0.56 9.88
CA SER A 19 21.57 0.29 10.31
C SER A 19 22.62 0.52 9.21
N SER A 20 22.71 -0.39 8.24
CA SER A 20 23.71 -0.39 7.18
C SER A 20 23.23 -1.11 5.93
N ILE A 21 23.51 -0.53 4.76
CA ILE A 21 23.09 -1.01 3.45
C ILE A 21 24.32 -1.11 2.53
N ALA A 22 24.52 -2.26 1.89
CA ALA A 22 25.46 -2.41 0.78
C ALA A 22 24.69 -2.45 -0.55
N VAL A 23 25.09 -1.63 -1.53
CA VAL A 23 24.53 -1.65 -2.89
C VAL A 23 25.55 -2.31 -3.81
N ILE A 24 25.26 -3.54 -4.24
CA ILE A 24 26.18 -4.39 -5.01
C ILE A 24 25.78 -4.36 -6.47
N GLY A 25 26.69 -3.88 -7.31
CA GLY A 25 26.43 -3.60 -8.73
C GLY A 25 26.15 -2.13 -9.02
N VAL A 26 26.69 -1.20 -8.22
CA VAL A 26 26.67 0.22 -8.57
C VAL A 26 27.38 0.48 -9.89
N SER A 27 26.99 1.53 -10.62
CA SER A 27 27.61 1.93 -11.89
C SER A 27 27.82 3.44 -11.92
N ARG A 28 28.71 3.93 -12.79
CA ARG A 28 28.82 5.37 -13.11
C ARG A 28 27.76 5.82 -14.12
N GLU A 29 27.17 4.88 -14.86
CA GLU A 29 26.11 5.15 -15.82
C GLU A 29 24.80 5.43 -15.10
N ARG A 30 24.23 6.62 -15.32
CA ARG A 30 23.09 7.13 -14.55
C ARG A 30 21.79 6.35 -14.76
N GLU A 31 21.70 5.65 -15.89
CA GLU A 31 20.52 4.88 -16.30
C GLU A 31 20.54 3.46 -15.73
N LYS A 32 21.67 2.99 -15.19
CA LYS A 32 21.76 1.64 -14.64
C LYS A 32 21.07 1.57 -13.28
N PRO A 33 20.29 0.50 -13.01
CA PRO A 33 19.58 0.29 -11.74
C PRO A 33 20.42 0.53 -10.47
N GLY A 34 21.67 0.05 -10.44
CA GLY A 34 22.56 0.25 -9.30
C GLY A 34 22.94 1.71 -9.03
N TYR A 35 23.06 2.54 -10.06
CA TYR A 35 23.25 3.99 -9.89
C TYR A 35 22.01 4.63 -9.30
N VAL A 36 20.82 4.29 -9.83
CA VAL A 36 19.54 4.87 -9.39
C VAL A 36 19.30 4.57 -7.92
N ILE A 37 19.40 3.30 -7.51
CA ILE A 37 19.22 2.87 -6.12
C ILE A 37 20.19 3.62 -5.20
N PHE A 38 21.49 3.62 -5.54
CA PHE A 38 22.49 4.29 -4.73
C PHE A 38 22.20 5.79 -4.60
N SER A 39 21.82 6.44 -5.69
CA SER A 39 21.51 7.88 -5.71
C SER A 39 20.30 8.22 -4.84
N LEU A 40 19.23 7.42 -4.88
CA LEU A 40 18.03 7.62 -4.04
C LEU A 40 18.36 7.49 -2.55
N LEU A 41 19.12 6.46 -2.17
CA LEU A 41 19.57 6.28 -0.78
C LEU A 41 20.43 7.45 -0.31
N MET A 42 21.37 7.91 -1.15
CA MET A 42 22.23 9.05 -0.81
C MET A 42 21.44 10.36 -0.74
N GLU A 43 20.43 10.55 -1.59
CA GLU A 43 19.52 11.70 -1.52
C GLU A 43 18.73 11.71 -0.19
N ASN A 44 18.14 10.58 0.19
CA ASN A 44 17.41 10.45 1.46
C ASN A 44 18.34 10.59 2.67
N LYS A 45 19.60 10.17 2.55
CA LYS A 45 20.63 10.39 3.58
C LYS A 45 20.96 11.88 3.71
N LYS A 46 21.13 12.60 2.60
CA LYS A 46 21.37 14.06 2.59
C LYS A 46 20.20 14.84 3.19
N LYS A 47 18.96 14.39 2.94
CA LYS A 47 17.74 14.95 3.56
C LYS A 47 17.63 14.63 5.07
N GLY A 48 18.50 13.77 5.60
CA GLY A 48 18.50 13.36 7.00
C GLY A 48 17.41 12.35 7.36
N VAL A 49 16.66 11.83 6.39
CA VAL A 49 15.60 10.83 6.62
C VAL A 49 16.22 9.44 6.76
N LEU A 50 17.15 9.08 5.87
CA LEU A 50 17.88 7.82 5.95
C LEU A 50 19.02 7.90 6.97
N LYS A 51 18.92 7.12 8.04
CA LYS A 51 19.96 7.02 9.08
C LYS A 51 21.03 5.99 8.76
N ALA A 52 20.71 4.99 7.93
CA ALA A 52 21.61 3.90 7.57
C ALA A 52 22.94 4.40 6.96
N LYS A 53 24.03 3.69 7.24
CA LYS A 53 25.27 3.81 6.45
C LYS A 53 25.05 3.13 5.10
N VAL A 54 25.58 3.71 4.02
CA VAL A 54 25.40 3.19 2.65
C VAL A 54 26.78 2.92 2.06
N TYR A 55 26.99 1.70 1.57
CA TYR A 55 28.26 1.23 1.01
C TYR A 55 28.07 0.79 -0.44
N PRO A 56 28.62 1.53 -1.42
CA PRO A 56 28.59 1.08 -2.81
C PRO A 56 29.65 0.00 -3.04
N VAL A 57 29.29 -1.06 -3.78
CA VAL A 57 30.16 -2.20 -4.09
C VAL A 57 30.21 -2.45 -5.61
N ASN A 58 31.42 -2.38 -6.17
CA ASN A 58 31.73 -2.74 -7.55
C ASN A 58 33.26 -2.98 -7.70
N PRO A 59 33.71 -4.11 -8.27
CA PRO A 59 35.14 -4.44 -8.39
C PRO A 59 35.93 -3.59 -9.40
N PHE A 60 35.26 -2.86 -10.29
CA PHE A 60 35.86 -2.09 -11.38
C PHE A 60 35.81 -0.58 -11.15
N ILE A 61 35.17 -0.14 -10.06
CA ILE A 61 34.99 1.28 -9.74
C ILE A 61 35.56 1.52 -8.35
N ASN A 62 36.40 2.54 -8.21
CA ASN A 62 36.98 2.95 -6.92
C ASN A 62 36.18 4.08 -6.23
N GLU A 63 35.45 4.88 -6.99
CA GLU A 63 34.67 6.01 -6.50
C GLU A 63 33.45 6.31 -7.38
N ILE A 64 32.36 6.71 -6.72
CA ILE A 64 31.12 7.22 -7.32
C ILE A 64 30.64 8.46 -6.54
N SER A 65 30.51 9.60 -7.23
CA SER A 65 30.04 10.86 -6.61
C SER A 65 30.79 11.26 -5.32
N GLY A 66 32.11 11.08 -5.28
CA GLY A 66 32.93 11.38 -4.09
C GLY A 66 32.84 10.33 -2.97
N VAL A 67 32.15 9.21 -3.19
CA VAL A 67 32.00 8.12 -2.22
C VAL A 67 32.87 6.93 -2.63
N LYS A 68 33.71 6.46 -1.70
CA LYS A 68 34.53 5.26 -1.86
C LYS A 68 33.67 4.04 -2.20
N VAL A 69 34.04 3.35 -3.27
CA VAL A 69 33.44 2.08 -3.70
C VAL A 69 34.34 0.92 -3.28
N TYR A 70 33.73 -0.12 -2.73
CA TYR A 70 34.43 -1.33 -2.29
C TYR A 70 34.40 -2.39 -3.40
N PRO A 71 35.50 -3.15 -3.62
CA PRO A 71 35.50 -4.15 -4.68
C PRO A 71 34.66 -5.39 -4.36
N SER A 72 34.58 -5.79 -3.09
CA SER A 72 33.66 -6.79 -2.56
C SER A 72 32.98 -6.29 -1.28
N ILE A 73 31.82 -6.87 -0.95
CA ILE A 73 31.14 -6.64 0.33
C ILE A 73 32.03 -7.04 1.53
N LYS A 74 32.99 -7.95 1.32
CA LYS A 74 33.93 -8.40 2.34
C LYS A 74 34.89 -7.29 2.77
N ASP A 75 35.23 -6.38 1.87
CA ASP A 75 36.17 -5.29 2.10
C ASP A 75 35.55 -4.12 2.89
N ILE A 76 34.24 -4.13 3.11
CA ILE A 76 33.57 -3.13 3.93
C ILE A 76 34.03 -3.32 5.38
N PRO A 77 34.61 -2.32 6.06
CA PRO A 77 35.19 -2.51 7.40
C PRO A 77 34.14 -2.68 8.51
N SER A 78 32.89 -2.34 8.25
CA SER A 78 31.77 -2.44 9.20
C SER A 78 30.87 -3.63 8.91
N SER A 79 29.98 -3.94 9.86
CA SER A 79 28.84 -4.84 9.62
C SER A 79 27.93 -4.28 8.52
N VAL A 80 27.32 -5.20 7.76
CA VAL A 80 26.30 -4.89 6.75
C VAL A 80 25.04 -5.64 7.13
N GLU A 81 23.93 -4.92 7.29
CA GLU A 81 22.65 -5.52 7.69
C GLU A 81 21.79 -5.90 6.49
N LEU A 82 21.74 -5.02 5.48
CA LEU A 82 20.99 -5.21 4.24
C LEU A 82 21.93 -5.17 3.03
N ALA A 83 21.85 -6.17 2.15
CA ALA A 83 22.49 -6.16 0.83
C ALA A 83 21.46 -5.98 -0.28
N ILE A 84 21.69 -5.05 -1.20
CA ILE A 84 20.88 -4.86 -2.40
C ILE A 84 21.71 -5.35 -3.58
N ILE A 85 21.24 -6.40 -4.25
CA ILE A 85 22.00 -7.12 -5.26
C ILE A 85 21.40 -6.83 -6.63
N VAL A 86 22.19 -6.13 -7.46
CA VAL A 86 21.82 -5.70 -8.81
C VAL A 86 22.96 -6.00 -9.79
N VAL A 87 23.23 -7.30 -9.94
CA VAL A 87 24.26 -7.87 -10.83
C VAL A 87 23.64 -8.94 -11.74
N PRO A 88 24.26 -9.33 -12.86
CA PRO A 88 23.77 -10.46 -13.67
C PRO A 88 23.46 -11.71 -12.83
N ALA A 89 22.37 -12.42 -13.16
CA ALA A 89 21.88 -13.56 -12.38
C ALA A 89 22.95 -14.62 -12.07
N SER A 90 23.82 -14.91 -13.05
CA SER A 90 24.93 -15.86 -12.92
C SER A 90 25.95 -15.51 -11.84
N ILE A 91 26.02 -14.24 -11.43
CA ILE A 91 26.96 -13.75 -10.40
C ILE A 91 26.31 -13.77 -9.00
N VAL A 92 24.98 -13.81 -8.91
CA VAL A 92 24.24 -13.72 -7.64
C VAL A 92 24.64 -14.82 -6.64
N PRO A 93 24.84 -16.10 -7.00
CA PRO A 93 25.29 -17.12 -6.05
C PRO A 93 26.62 -16.78 -5.36
N LYS A 94 27.58 -16.23 -6.12
CA LYS A 94 28.88 -15.80 -5.57
C LYS A 94 28.69 -14.67 -4.56
N ILE A 95 27.91 -13.65 -4.93
CA ILE A 95 27.64 -12.51 -4.05
C ILE A 95 26.92 -12.96 -2.77
N MET A 96 25.95 -13.86 -2.88
CA MET A 96 25.22 -14.38 -1.73
C MET A 96 26.12 -15.17 -0.77
N LYS A 97 27.12 -15.92 -1.28
CA LYS A 97 28.14 -16.55 -0.43
C LYS A 97 28.97 -15.51 0.32
N GLU A 98 29.43 -14.45 -0.37
CA GLU A 98 30.16 -13.35 0.26
C GLU A 98 29.31 -12.61 1.31
N CYS A 99 28.00 -12.43 1.07
CA CYS A 99 27.07 -11.89 2.05
C CYS A 99 26.95 -12.79 3.28
N GLY A 100 26.92 -14.11 3.09
CA GLY A 100 26.87 -15.09 4.19
C GLY A 100 28.15 -15.04 5.03
N GLU A 101 29.32 -15.03 4.38
CA GLU A 101 30.63 -14.85 5.04
C GLU A 101 30.70 -13.52 5.82
N LYS A 102 30.03 -12.47 5.32
CA LYS A 102 29.98 -11.15 5.96
C LYS A 102 28.96 -11.07 7.11
N GLY A 103 28.09 -12.07 7.28
CA GLY A 103 27.02 -12.06 8.27
C GLY A 103 25.89 -11.08 7.95
N VAL A 104 25.58 -10.88 6.67
CA VAL A 104 24.44 -10.07 6.23
C VAL A 104 23.13 -10.72 6.69
N LYS A 105 22.21 -9.94 7.25
CA LYS A 105 20.92 -10.48 7.74
C LYS A 105 19.89 -10.65 6.63
N ALA A 106 19.86 -9.70 5.68
CA ALA A 106 18.84 -9.63 4.66
C ALA A 106 19.41 -9.22 3.30
N ALA A 107 18.84 -9.76 2.21
CA ALA A 107 19.20 -9.41 0.85
C ALA A 107 17.96 -9.11 -0.02
N ILE A 108 18.01 -8.03 -0.79
CA ILE A 108 17.05 -7.73 -1.85
C ILE A 108 17.73 -8.07 -3.17
N VAL A 109 17.26 -9.11 -3.85
CA VAL A 109 17.78 -9.51 -5.17
C VAL A 109 16.90 -8.87 -6.24
N ILE A 110 17.40 -7.79 -6.84
CA ILE A 110 16.69 -7.06 -7.90
C ILE A 110 16.75 -7.84 -9.22
N SER A 111 17.87 -8.52 -9.45
CA SER A 111 18.19 -9.22 -10.69
C SER A 111 17.10 -10.19 -11.13
N ALA A 112 16.70 -10.11 -12.40
CA ALA A 112 15.95 -11.13 -13.10
C ALA A 112 16.89 -12.17 -13.74
N GLY A 113 16.34 -13.21 -14.35
CA GLY A 113 17.03 -14.33 -14.99
C GLY A 113 16.91 -15.68 -14.25
N PHE A 114 15.86 -15.87 -13.45
CA PHE A 114 15.67 -17.01 -12.55
C PHE A 114 14.47 -17.87 -12.96
N SER A 115 13.62 -18.31 -12.02
CA SER A 115 12.52 -19.24 -12.29
C SER A 115 11.50 -18.69 -13.29
N GLU A 116 11.34 -17.36 -13.39
CA GLU A 116 10.42 -16.71 -14.34
C GLU A 116 10.79 -16.94 -15.81
N ILE A 117 12.05 -17.30 -16.10
CA ILE A 117 12.50 -17.71 -17.43
C ILE A 117 12.88 -19.20 -17.50
N GLY A 118 12.50 -19.99 -16.49
CA GLY A 118 12.76 -21.43 -16.40
C GLY A 118 14.11 -21.82 -15.77
N ASN A 119 14.86 -20.88 -15.19
CA ASN A 119 16.15 -21.15 -14.55
C ASN A 119 16.01 -21.53 -13.06
N TYR A 120 15.19 -22.54 -12.78
CA TYR A 120 14.89 -22.99 -11.42
C TYR A 120 16.13 -23.45 -10.63
N LYS A 121 17.11 -24.05 -11.32
CA LYS A 121 18.34 -24.54 -10.67
C LYS A 121 19.14 -23.41 -10.04
N LEU A 122 19.22 -22.27 -10.72
CA LEU A 122 19.93 -21.10 -10.20
C LEU A 122 19.19 -20.48 -9.01
N GLU A 123 17.86 -20.41 -9.06
CA GLU A 123 17.05 -19.91 -7.94
C GLU A 123 17.19 -20.79 -6.70
N GLU A 124 17.12 -22.12 -6.87
CA GLU A 124 17.31 -23.07 -5.78
C GLU A 124 18.75 -23.04 -5.21
N GLU A 125 19.77 -22.82 -6.05
CA GLU A 125 21.14 -22.61 -5.56
C GLU A 125 21.21 -21.38 -4.66
N VAL A 126 20.65 -20.24 -5.09
CA VAL A 126 20.64 -19.01 -4.31
C VAL A 126 19.86 -19.19 -3.00
N LYS A 127 18.69 -19.84 -3.05
CA LYS A 127 17.88 -20.16 -1.88
C LYS A 127 18.63 -21.01 -0.87
N ARG A 128 19.36 -22.04 -1.33
CA ARG A 128 20.21 -22.88 -0.48
C ARG A 128 21.32 -22.05 0.19
N ILE A 129 22.03 -21.22 -0.57
CA ILE A 129 23.10 -20.35 -0.06
C ILE A 129 22.55 -19.37 0.99
N ALA A 130 21.40 -18.75 0.72
CA ALA A 130 20.76 -17.84 1.65
C ALA A 130 20.42 -18.54 2.97
N LYS A 131 19.85 -19.74 2.92
CA LYS A 131 19.53 -20.55 4.09
C LYS A 131 20.78 -20.93 4.90
N GLU A 132 21.86 -21.36 4.23
CA GLU A 132 23.14 -21.70 4.87
C GLU A 132 23.78 -20.49 5.54
N GLY A 133 23.67 -19.30 4.93
CA GLY A 133 24.17 -18.04 5.48
C GLY A 133 23.24 -17.37 6.50
N GLY A 134 22.06 -17.93 6.78
CA GLY A 134 21.06 -17.30 7.66
C GLY A 134 20.48 -15.99 7.11
N ILE A 135 20.47 -15.81 5.78
CA ILE A 135 20.04 -14.59 5.10
C ILE A 135 18.59 -14.73 4.67
N ARG A 136 17.75 -13.73 4.99
CA ARG A 136 16.40 -13.63 4.41
C ARG A 136 16.43 -12.90 3.08
N VAL A 137 15.61 -13.31 2.12
CA VAL A 137 15.64 -12.78 0.74
C VAL A 137 14.29 -12.29 0.27
N ILE A 138 14.23 -11.03 -0.18
CA ILE A 138 13.16 -10.49 -1.02
C ILE A 138 13.60 -10.58 -2.48
N GLY A 139 12.73 -11.08 -3.35
CA GLY A 139 13.00 -11.32 -4.76
C GLY A 139 13.15 -12.82 -5.09
N PRO A 140 13.90 -13.18 -6.15
CA PRO A 140 14.60 -12.29 -7.08
C PRO A 140 13.59 -11.59 -8.00
N ASN A 141 14.06 -10.94 -9.08
CA ASN A 141 13.19 -10.35 -10.09
C ASN A 141 12.14 -9.40 -9.49
N CYS A 142 12.61 -8.43 -8.72
CA CYS A 142 11.74 -7.50 -8.00
C CYS A 142 12.17 -6.06 -8.20
N ILE A 143 11.26 -5.11 -7.92
CA ILE A 143 11.55 -3.68 -8.00
C ILE A 143 12.32 -3.19 -6.77
N GLY A 144 12.15 -3.87 -5.63
CA GLY A 144 12.74 -3.51 -4.35
C GLY A 144 11.70 -3.09 -3.30
N VAL A 145 12.21 -2.49 -2.24
CA VAL A 145 11.49 -2.01 -1.05
C VAL A 145 11.60 -0.50 -0.92
N LEU A 146 10.51 0.13 -0.48
CA LEU A 146 10.45 1.53 -0.09
C LEU A 146 9.80 1.63 1.28
N SER A 147 10.46 2.31 2.22
CA SER A 147 9.91 2.70 3.52
C SER A 147 10.08 4.20 3.70
N PRO A 148 9.03 5.00 3.40
CA PRO A 148 9.10 6.45 3.56
C PRO A 148 9.46 6.92 4.98
N PRO A 149 8.99 6.29 6.08
CA PRO A 149 9.36 6.69 7.44
C PRO A 149 10.86 6.64 7.74
N THR A 150 11.59 5.68 7.17
CA THR A 150 13.03 5.47 7.43
C THR A 150 13.93 5.99 6.32
N GLY A 151 13.35 6.43 5.20
CA GLY A 151 14.07 6.90 4.03
C GLY A 151 14.74 5.79 3.22
N VAL A 152 14.45 4.51 3.51
CA VAL A 152 14.89 3.39 2.67
C VAL A 152 14.13 3.45 1.35
N ASP A 153 14.85 3.66 0.25
CA ASP A 153 14.31 3.60 -1.11
C ASP A 153 15.27 2.79 -1.97
N THR A 154 14.88 1.55 -2.27
CA THR A 154 15.67 0.61 -3.06
C THR A 154 15.04 0.36 -4.43
N ILE A 155 14.07 1.19 -4.82
CA ILE A 155 13.40 1.10 -6.11
C ILE A 155 14.36 1.58 -7.20
N PHE A 156 14.67 0.72 -8.18
CA PHE A 156 15.59 1.07 -9.27
C PHE A 156 15.01 1.99 -10.35
N LEU A 157 13.76 2.46 -10.17
CA LEU A 157 13.10 3.40 -11.06
C LEU A 157 13.27 4.84 -10.54
N PRO A 158 13.82 5.77 -11.33
CA PRO A 158 14.10 7.11 -10.86
C PRO A 158 12.81 7.91 -10.68
N THR A 159 12.76 8.74 -9.63
CA THR A 159 11.61 9.63 -9.38
C THR A 159 11.37 10.59 -10.54
N TYR A 160 12.46 11.05 -11.18
CA TYR A 160 12.42 11.95 -12.33
C TYR A 160 13.26 11.41 -13.48
N LYS A 161 12.83 11.69 -14.71
CA LYS A 161 13.60 11.45 -15.94
C LYS A 161 13.89 12.77 -16.63
N VAL A 162 14.99 12.81 -17.37
CA VAL A 162 15.31 13.90 -18.30
C VAL A 162 15.00 13.38 -19.70
N LEU A 163 14.11 14.07 -20.41
CA LEU A 163 13.76 13.76 -21.79
C LEU A 163 14.86 14.23 -22.75
N GLU A 164 14.78 13.81 -24.01
CA GLU A 164 15.75 14.20 -25.06
C GLU A 164 15.83 15.72 -25.25
N ASP A 165 14.72 16.44 -25.06
CA ASP A 165 14.64 17.90 -25.12
C ASP A 165 15.19 18.60 -23.85
N GLY A 166 15.75 17.83 -22.90
CA GLY A 166 16.27 18.30 -21.63
C GLY A 166 15.20 18.54 -20.55
N LYS A 167 13.91 18.33 -20.85
CA LYS A 167 12.83 18.53 -19.87
C LYS A 167 12.89 17.47 -18.78
N ARG A 168 12.88 17.92 -17.53
CA ARG A 168 12.74 17.05 -16.37
C ARG A 168 11.27 16.74 -16.14
N VAL A 169 10.90 15.47 -16.18
CA VAL A 169 9.53 14.99 -15.94
C VAL A 169 9.46 14.08 -14.73
N LEU A 170 8.34 14.13 -14.02
CA LEU A 170 8.02 13.18 -12.97
C LEU A 170 7.77 11.81 -13.62
N SER A 171 8.49 10.77 -13.18
CA SER A 171 8.41 9.43 -13.79
C SER A 171 7.80 8.43 -12.83
N THR A 172 8.34 8.29 -11.61
CA THR A 172 7.84 7.34 -10.61
C THR A 172 7.75 8.07 -9.29
N PRO A 173 6.70 8.90 -9.07
CA PRO A 173 6.52 9.58 -7.81
C PRO A 173 6.50 8.60 -6.64
N ARG A 174 7.10 9.01 -5.52
CA ARG A 174 7.00 8.26 -4.27
C ARG A 174 5.79 8.78 -3.49
N PRO A 175 4.84 7.93 -3.08
CA PRO A 175 3.81 8.34 -2.15
C PRO A 175 4.41 8.95 -0.88
N ARG A 176 3.71 9.91 -0.29
CA ARG A 176 4.14 10.52 0.98
C ARG A 176 4.07 9.49 2.11
N PRO A 177 4.77 9.70 3.24
CA PRO A 177 4.57 8.88 4.43
C PRO A 177 3.08 8.82 4.84
N GLY A 178 2.62 7.63 5.19
CA GLY A 178 1.27 7.38 5.67
C GLY A 178 1.13 5.98 6.24
N HIS A 179 -0.07 5.40 6.15
CA HIS A 179 -0.45 4.23 6.93
C HIS A 179 -0.83 3.00 6.09
N VAL A 180 -0.63 3.05 4.77
CA VAL A 180 -0.91 1.93 3.88
C VAL A 180 0.38 1.16 3.60
N ALA A 181 0.42 -0.15 3.80
CA ALA A 181 1.48 -1.01 3.29
C ALA A 181 1.02 -1.64 1.98
N LEU A 182 1.83 -1.59 0.92
CA LEU A 182 1.53 -2.23 -0.36
C LEU A 182 2.55 -3.34 -0.61
N ILE A 183 2.09 -4.59 -0.65
CA ILE A 183 2.91 -5.74 -1.05
C ILE A 183 2.45 -6.23 -2.42
N SER A 184 3.39 -6.40 -3.35
CA SER A 184 3.05 -6.72 -4.73
C SER A 184 4.00 -7.77 -5.31
N GLN A 185 3.42 -8.85 -5.80
CA GLN A 185 4.16 -9.85 -6.57
C GLN A 185 4.63 -9.27 -7.90
N SER A 186 3.79 -8.46 -8.55
CA SER A 186 4.09 -7.83 -9.84
C SER A 186 4.78 -6.48 -9.67
N GLY A 187 6.02 -6.38 -10.15
CA GLY A 187 6.77 -5.12 -10.13
C GLY A 187 6.10 -3.98 -10.91
N ALA A 188 5.55 -4.29 -12.09
CA ALA A 188 4.88 -3.31 -12.94
C ALA A 188 3.59 -2.79 -12.29
N PHE A 189 2.74 -3.70 -11.77
CA PHE A 189 1.55 -3.30 -11.02
C PHE A 189 1.93 -2.46 -9.81
N GLY A 190 2.89 -2.91 -9.00
CA GLY A 190 3.35 -2.18 -7.82
C GLY A 190 3.83 -0.76 -8.13
N THR A 191 4.48 -0.56 -9.28
CA THR A 191 4.92 0.75 -9.76
C THR A 191 3.73 1.65 -10.08
N VAL A 192 2.79 1.18 -10.91
CA VAL A 192 1.58 1.95 -11.27
C VAL A 192 0.70 2.23 -10.05
N ALA A 193 0.64 1.29 -9.11
CA ALA A 193 -0.05 1.46 -7.85
C ALA A 193 0.56 2.60 -7.00
N MET A 194 1.89 2.72 -6.95
CA MET A 194 2.53 3.87 -6.29
C MET A 194 2.24 5.19 -7.00
N ASP A 195 2.17 5.21 -8.34
CA ASP A 195 1.81 6.41 -9.09
C ASP A 195 0.38 6.86 -8.75
N TYR A 196 -0.56 5.92 -8.71
CA TYR A 196 -1.94 6.17 -8.31
C TYR A 196 -2.03 6.69 -6.86
N MET A 197 -1.35 6.04 -5.92
CA MET A 197 -1.30 6.47 -4.51
C MET A 197 -0.74 7.88 -4.36
N ALA A 198 0.30 8.23 -5.11
CA ALA A 198 0.87 9.57 -5.08
C ALA A 198 -0.09 10.62 -5.65
N GLY A 199 -0.81 10.30 -6.72
CA GLY A 199 -1.83 11.18 -7.32
C GLY A 199 -3.04 11.40 -6.42
N GLU A 200 -3.54 10.34 -5.79
CA GLU A 200 -4.72 10.35 -4.91
C GLU A 200 -4.40 10.78 -3.46
N GLY A 201 -3.13 11.10 -3.15
CA GLY A 201 -2.72 11.49 -1.81
C GLY A 201 -2.80 10.37 -0.76
N ILE A 202 -2.79 9.11 -1.19
CA ILE A 202 -2.78 7.93 -0.30
C ILE A 202 -1.36 7.71 0.21
N GLY A 203 -1.14 7.97 1.50
CA GLY A 203 0.18 7.85 2.11
C GLY A 203 0.60 6.40 2.38
N LEU A 204 1.89 6.13 2.18
CA LEU A 204 2.52 4.81 2.26
C LEU A 204 3.36 4.67 3.54
N SER A 205 3.18 3.55 4.24
CA SER A 205 4.04 3.10 5.35
C SER A 205 5.22 2.27 4.81
N ALA A 206 4.95 1.36 3.87
CA ALA A 206 5.96 0.62 3.13
C ALA A 206 5.42 0.11 1.79
N PHE A 207 6.29 -0.05 0.81
CA PHE A 207 6.05 -0.78 -0.43
C PHE A 207 7.06 -1.92 -0.54
N VAL A 208 6.60 -3.09 -0.95
CA VAL A 208 7.43 -4.27 -1.19
C VAL A 208 7.06 -4.90 -2.52
N SER A 209 7.96 -4.83 -3.49
CA SER A 209 7.94 -5.73 -4.63
C SER A 209 8.74 -6.98 -4.25
N TYR A 210 8.09 -8.15 -4.22
CA TYR A 210 8.74 -9.39 -3.77
C TYR A 210 8.98 -10.43 -4.87
N GLY A 211 8.57 -10.15 -6.11
CA GLY A 211 8.96 -10.89 -7.30
C GLY A 211 8.65 -12.38 -7.22
N ASN A 212 9.63 -13.23 -7.55
CA ASN A 212 9.42 -14.69 -7.54
C ASN A 212 9.31 -15.30 -6.14
N LYS A 213 9.38 -14.51 -5.05
CA LYS A 213 9.18 -14.96 -3.65
C LYS A 213 9.98 -16.21 -3.28
N MET A 214 11.29 -16.25 -3.60
CA MET A 214 12.11 -17.45 -3.34
C MET A 214 12.19 -17.82 -1.84
N ASP A 215 12.05 -16.83 -0.95
CA ASP A 215 12.09 -16.97 0.51
C ASP A 215 11.00 -16.14 1.20
N VAL A 216 11.13 -14.82 1.25
CA VAL A 216 10.12 -13.96 1.90
C VAL A 216 8.88 -13.88 1.02
N ASP A 217 7.74 -14.29 1.58
CA ASP A 217 6.44 -14.32 0.90
C ASP A 217 5.40 -13.42 1.58
N GLU A 218 4.17 -13.50 1.11
CA GLU A 218 3.06 -12.71 1.61
C GLU A 218 2.74 -13.01 3.08
N ALA A 219 2.93 -14.24 3.54
CA ALA A 219 2.65 -14.60 4.93
C ALA A 219 3.66 -13.94 5.87
N ASP A 220 4.93 -13.96 5.51
CA ASP A 220 6.01 -13.35 6.29
C ASP A 220 5.84 -11.82 6.34
N LEU A 221 5.49 -11.19 5.21
CA LEU A 221 5.22 -9.76 5.14
C LEU A 221 3.98 -9.37 5.95
N LEU A 222 2.90 -10.17 5.90
CA LEU A 222 1.72 -9.96 6.74
C LEU A 222 2.06 -10.07 8.23
N GLU A 223 2.89 -11.02 8.64
CA GLU A 223 3.36 -11.13 10.04
C GLU A 223 4.15 -9.89 10.47
N TYR A 224 4.99 -9.33 9.60
CA TYR A 224 5.71 -8.08 9.86
C TYR A 224 4.75 -6.89 10.01
N PHE A 225 3.89 -6.66 9.00
CA PHE A 225 2.96 -5.53 9.02
C PHE A 225 1.87 -5.64 10.08
N ALA A 226 1.61 -6.83 10.62
CA ALA A 226 0.78 -7.01 11.81
C ALA A 226 1.30 -6.22 13.02
N ARG A 227 2.63 -6.12 13.15
CA ARG A 227 3.32 -5.51 14.29
C ARG A 227 3.84 -4.10 14.02
N ASP A 228 4.00 -3.70 12.76
CA ASP A 228 4.44 -2.34 12.42
C ASP A 228 3.39 -1.29 12.85
N GLU A 229 3.73 -0.44 13.81
CA GLU A 229 2.82 0.60 14.32
C GLU A 229 2.48 1.66 13.26
N ASN A 230 3.29 1.80 12.21
CA ASN A 230 3.03 2.75 11.13
C ASN A 230 1.94 2.26 10.17
N THR A 231 1.83 0.95 9.95
CA THR A 231 0.82 0.36 9.06
C THR A 231 -0.54 0.21 9.75
N ARG A 232 -1.60 0.71 9.10
CA ARG A 232 -3.00 0.49 9.48
C ARG A 232 -3.76 -0.38 8.47
N VAL A 233 -3.40 -0.33 7.19
CA VAL A 233 -4.04 -1.10 6.12
C VAL A 233 -2.97 -1.80 5.29
N VAL A 234 -3.19 -3.05 4.92
CA VAL A 234 -2.30 -3.80 4.00
C VAL A 234 -3.00 -4.06 2.67
N LEU A 235 -2.38 -3.67 1.57
CA LEU A 235 -2.81 -3.95 0.20
C LEU A 235 -1.92 -5.04 -0.39
N MET A 236 -2.53 -5.98 -1.09
CA MET A 236 -1.85 -7.12 -1.70
C MET A 236 -2.20 -7.24 -3.17
N TYR A 237 -1.20 -7.40 -4.02
CA TYR A 237 -1.39 -7.91 -5.38
C TYR A 237 -0.77 -9.28 -5.51
N ILE A 238 -1.61 -10.28 -5.78
CA ILE A 238 -1.28 -11.70 -5.66
C ILE A 238 -1.51 -12.38 -7.01
N GLU A 239 -0.50 -13.05 -7.54
CA GLU A 239 -0.63 -13.88 -8.74
C GLU A 239 -0.78 -15.35 -8.35
N SER A 240 -0.04 -15.78 -7.33
CA SER A 240 -0.12 -17.13 -6.75
C SER A 240 0.15 -17.12 -5.25
N ILE A 241 -0.24 -18.16 -4.52
CA ILE A 241 0.15 -18.38 -3.12
C ILE A 241 0.62 -19.83 -2.98
N GLU A 242 1.85 -20.02 -2.51
CA GLU A 242 2.41 -21.35 -2.25
C GLU A 242 2.06 -21.84 -0.85
N ARG A 243 2.31 -21.01 0.17
CA ARG A 243 2.05 -21.32 1.59
C ARG A 243 0.62 -20.99 2.00
N GLY A 244 -0.38 -21.47 1.24
CA GLY A 244 -1.79 -21.09 1.39
C GLY A 244 -2.37 -21.24 2.80
N ARG A 245 -2.09 -22.35 3.48
CA ARG A 245 -2.54 -22.56 4.88
C ARG A 245 -1.98 -21.50 5.82
N LYS A 246 -0.69 -21.16 5.65
CA LYS A 246 -0.01 -20.17 6.48
C LYS A 246 -0.56 -18.77 6.22
N VAL A 247 -0.79 -18.40 4.95
CA VAL A 247 -1.43 -17.12 4.61
C VAL A 247 -2.79 -17.00 5.27
N VAL A 248 -3.64 -18.03 5.17
CA VAL A 248 -4.97 -18.02 5.83
C VAL A 248 -4.86 -17.87 7.35
N GLU A 249 -3.92 -18.59 7.98
CA GLU A 249 -3.71 -18.51 9.43
C GLU A 249 -3.25 -17.13 9.89
N VAL A 250 -2.26 -16.55 9.19
CA VAL A 250 -1.70 -15.23 9.48
C VAL A 250 -2.75 -14.16 9.20
N ALA A 251 -3.34 -14.15 8.00
CA ALA A 251 -4.32 -13.16 7.61
C ALA A 251 -5.52 -13.14 8.56
N LYS A 252 -5.99 -14.30 9.05
CA LYS A 252 -7.05 -14.38 10.06
C LYS A 252 -6.70 -13.67 11.37
N LYS A 253 -5.42 -13.67 11.78
CA LYS A 253 -4.95 -12.97 12.99
C LYS A 253 -4.79 -11.48 12.74
N VAL A 254 -4.26 -11.13 11.56
CA VAL A 254 -4.01 -9.74 11.17
C VAL A 254 -5.29 -8.97 10.91
N SER A 255 -6.27 -9.56 10.21
CA SER A 255 -7.54 -8.94 9.84
C SER A 255 -8.41 -8.51 11.03
N LEU A 256 -8.19 -9.11 12.21
CA LEU A 256 -8.83 -8.69 13.47
C LEU A 256 -8.35 -7.32 13.95
N LYS A 257 -7.19 -6.84 13.49
CA LYS A 257 -6.57 -5.59 13.92
C LYS A 257 -6.38 -4.60 12.79
N LYS A 258 -6.03 -5.09 11.60
CA LYS A 258 -5.67 -4.30 10.44
C LYS A 258 -6.34 -4.89 9.20
N PRO A 259 -7.17 -4.13 8.47
CA PRO A 259 -7.77 -4.63 7.24
C PRO A 259 -6.70 -4.99 6.21
N ILE A 260 -6.96 -6.09 5.52
CA ILE A 260 -6.15 -6.58 4.40
C ILE A 260 -7.05 -6.53 3.16
N ILE A 261 -6.60 -5.85 2.11
CA ILE A 261 -7.30 -5.81 0.82
C ILE A 261 -6.41 -6.49 -0.23
N ALA A 262 -6.96 -7.40 -1.03
CA ALA A 262 -6.19 -8.13 -2.02
C ALA A 262 -6.84 -8.13 -3.41
N ILE A 263 -6.04 -7.86 -4.44
CA ILE A 263 -6.33 -8.24 -5.81
C ILE A 263 -5.68 -9.61 -6.07
N LYS A 264 -6.51 -10.58 -6.47
CA LYS A 264 -6.04 -11.84 -7.04
C LYS A 264 -6.05 -11.73 -8.56
N ALA A 265 -4.87 -11.70 -9.18
CA ALA A 265 -4.72 -11.74 -10.62
C ALA A 265 -5.03 -13.14 -11.19
N GLY A 266 -5.30 -13.25 -12.48
CA GLY A 266 -5.53 -14.54 -13.13
C GLY A 266 -6.82 -15.25 -12.71
N ARG A 267 -7.92 -14.50 -12.55
CA ARG A 267 -9.24 -14.99 -12.08
C ARG A 267 -9.95 -15.90 -13.08
N THR A 268 -9.73 -15.66 -14.37
CA THR A 268 -10.33 -16.44 -15.46
C THR A 268 -9.32 -17.44 -16.01
N LYS A 269 -9.77 -18.48 -16.72
CA LYS A 269 -8.87 -19.44 -17.37
C LYS A 269 -7.81 -18.75 -18.25
N ALA A 270 -8.20 -17.72 -19.01
CA ALA A 270 -7.29 -16.97 -19.86
C ALA A 270 -6.31 -16.11 -19.05
N GLY A 271 -6.80 -15.38 -18.04
CA GLY A 271 -5.95 -14.59 -17.16
C GLY A 271 -4.97 -15.46 -16.36
N ALA A 272 -5.40 -16.64 -15.92
CA ALA A 272 -4.56 -17.58 -15.18
C ALA A 272 -3.44 -18.13 -16.05
N ARG A 273 -3.71 -18.43 -17.34
CA ARG A 273 -2.65 -18.77 -18.31
C ARG A 273 -1.67 -17.61 -18.50
N ALA A 274 -2.16 -16.38 -18.63
CA ALA A 274 -1.29 -15.21 -18.76
C ALA A 274 -0.38 -15.05 -17.53
N ALA A 275 -0.94 -15.11 -16.31
CA ALA A 275 -0.17 -15.01 -15.07
C ALA A 275 0.87 -16.13 -14.91
N ALA A 276 0.52 -17.37 -15.30
CA ALA A 276 1.42 -18.52 -15.24
C ALA A 276 2.63 -18.36 -16.16
N SER A 277 2.45 -17.78 -17.36
CA SER A 277 3.56 -17.49 -18.28
C SER A 277 4.55 -16.46 -17.73
N HIS A 278 4.14 -15.63 -16.76
CA HIS A 278 4.99 -14.57 -16.19
C HIS A 278 5.72 -14.97 -14.90
N THR A 279 5.21 -15.96 -14.16
CA THR A 279 5.74 -16.33 -12.83
C THR A 279 6.18 -17.78 -12.72
N ALA A 280 5.96 -18.57 -13.78
CA ALA A 280 6.21 -20.00 -13.80
C ALA A 280 5.46 -20.81 -12.71
N ALA A 281 4.48 -20.20 -12.05
CA ALA A 281 3.64 -20.82 -11.04
C ALA A 281 2.38 -21.45 -11.65
N LEU A 282 1.92 -22.57 -11.07
CA LEU A 282 0.69 -23.21 -11.51
C LEU A 282 -0.52 -22.32 -11.22
N ALA A 283 -1.37 -22.15 -12.23
CA ALA A 283 -2.64 -21.43 -12.10
C ALA A 283 -3.53 -22.09 -11.03
N GLY A 284 -3.82 -21.36 -9.96
CA GLY A 284 -4.77 -21.81 -8.95
C GLY A 284 -6.23 -21.53 -9.34
N VAL A 285 -7.15 -22.23 -8.70
CA VAL A 285 -8.61 -22.11 -8.92
C VAL A 285 -9.14 -20.89 -8.16
N ASP A 286 -9.77 -19.95 -8.85
CA ASP A 286 -10.15 -18.65 -8.28
C ASP A 286 -11.15 -18.76 -7.13
N GLU A 287 -12.08 -19.70 -7.22
CA GLU A 287 -13.09 -19.99 -6.20
C GLU A 287 -12.45 -20.43 -4.87
N ILE A 288 -11.29 -21.10 -4.93
CA ILE A 288 -10.53 -21.48 -3.74
C ILE A 288 -9.89 -20.26 -3.08
N TYR A 289 -9.36 -19.32 -3.87
CA TYR A 289 -8.85 -18.05 -3.34
C TYR A 289 -9.97 -17.23 -2.70
N ASP A 290 -11.14 -17.18 -3.34
CA ASP A 290 -12.29 -16.47 -2.81
C ASP A 290 -12.72 -17.01 -1.43
N ALA A 291 -12.87 -18.33 -1.34
CA ALA A 291 -13.20 -19.00 -0.08
C ALA A 291 -12.12 -18.80 1.00
N ALA A 292 -10.84 -18.85 0.61
CA ALA A 292 -9.71 -18.61 1.52
C ALA A 292 -9.68 -17.16 2.04
N PHE A 293 -9.92 -16.18 1.17
CA PHE A 293 -9.98 -14.77 1.53
C PHE A 293 -11.14 -14.48 2.48
N ARG A 294 -12.35 -14.97 2.18
CA ARG A 294 -13.51 -14.87 3.08
C ARG A 294 -13.23 -15.48 4.45
N ARG A 295 -12.63 -16.67 4.49
CA ARG A 295 -12.31 -17.37 5.75
C ARG A 295 -11.24 -16.66 6.60
N SER A 296 -10.38 -15.88 5.97
CA SER A 296 -9.28 -15.16 6.63
C SER A 296 -9.56 -13.68 6.88
N GLY A 297 -10.69 -13.15 6.42
CA GLY A 297 -11.03 -11.73 6.54
C GLY A 297 -10.24 -10.84 5.59
N ILE A 298 -9.67 -11.39 4.52
CA ILE A 298 -9.11 -10.59 3.42
C ILE A 298 -10.27 -10.04 2.60
N ILE A 299 -10.30 -8.72 2.44
CA ILE A 299 -11.26 -8.02 1.60
C ILE A 299 -10.78 -8.13 0.16
N ARG A 300 -11.55 -8.80 -0.69
CA ARG A 300 -11.19 -8.95 -2.10
C ARG A 300 -11.50 -7.66 -2.87
N ALA A 301 -10.61 -7.26 -3.78
CA ALA A 301 -10.84 -6.25 -4.81
C ALA A 301 -10.61 -6.88 -6.20
N TYR A 302 -11.30 -6.36 -7.21
CA TYR A 302 -11.33 -6.91 -8.57
C TYR A 302 -10.54 -6.07 -9.57
N ASP A 303 -10.32 -4.78 -9.26
CA ASP A 303 -9.53 -3.84 -10.04
C ASP A 303 -8.82 -2.82 -9.13
N MET A 304 -8.06 -1.91 -9.74
CA MET A 304 -7.29 -0.90 -9.01
C MET A 304 -8.17 0.15 -8.33
N GLU A 305 -9.27 0.55 -8.97
CA GLU A 305 -10.17 1.56 -8.43
C GLU A 305 -10.80 1.04 -7.14
N GLU A 306 -11.36 -0.16 -7.18
CA GLU A 306 -11.94 -0.82 -6.01
C GLU A 306 -10.90 -1.08 -4.91
N LEU A 307 -9.66 -1.44 -5.27
CA LEU A 307 -8.56 -1.63 -4.30
C LEU A 307 -8.29 -0.32 -3.53
N PHE A 308 -8.18 0.79 -4.23
CA PHE A 308 -7.81 2.08 -3.62
C PHE A 308 -8.98 2.79 -2.95
N ASP A 309 -10.20 2.64 -3.44
CA ASP A 309 -11.39 3.15 -2.76
C ASP A 309 -11.58 2.49 -1.40
N LYS A 310 -11.47 1.16 -1.35
CA LYS A 310 -11.46 0.41 -0.09
C LYS A 310 -10.30 0.84 0.82
N ALA A 311 -9.11 1.05 0.25
CA ALA A 311 -7.95 1.48 1.01
C ALA A 311 -8.16 2.85 1.66
N LYS A 312 -8.69 3.83 0.90
CA LYS A 312 -9.00 5.19 1.37
C LYS A 312 -10.00 5.14 2.51
N ALA A 313 -11.12 4.42 2.33
CA ALA A 313 -12.13 4.27 3.38
C ALA A 313 -11.52 3.68 4.67
N LEU A 314 -10.80 2.56 4.55
CA LEU A 314 -10.29 1.82 5.70
C LEU A 314 -9.09 2.46 6.40
N VAL A 315 -8.33 3.32 5.71
CA VAL A 315 -7.19 4.04 6.32
C VAL A 315 -7.61 5.37 6.96
N MET A 316 -8.66 6.00 6.44
CA MET A 316 -9.11 7.33 6.86
C MET A 316 -10.27 7.30 7.85
N GLN A 317 -11.04 6.21 7.93
CA GLN A 317 -12.22 6.09 8.78
C GLN A 317 -12.14 4.87 9.70
N PRO A 318 -12.79 4.93 10.89
CA PRO A 318 -12.94 3.76 11.75
C PRO A 318 -13.91 2.73 11.13
N PRO A 319 -13.90 1.47 11.60
CA PRO A 319 -14.95 0.52 11.26
C PRO A 319 -16.33 1.04 11.67
N SER A 320 -17.33 0.83 10.82
CA SER A 320 -18.72 1.06 11.19
C SER A 320 -19.16 0.10 12.30
N ARG A 321 -20.04 0.56 13.19
CA ARG A 321 -20.65 -0.28 14.25
C ARG A 321 -21.83 -1.11 13.76
N GLY A 322 -22.31 -0.83 12.56
CA GLY A 322 -23.47 -1.50 11.96
C GLY A 322 -23.60 -1.21 10.47
N ASP A 323 -24.75 -1.58 9.91
CA ASP A 323 -25.04 -1.57 8.48
C ASP A 323 -25.96 -0.42 8.06
N ARG A 324 -26.37 0.46 9.00
CA ARG A 324 -27.30 1.56 8.73
C ARG A 324 -26.55 2.80 8.28
N ILE A 325 -26.88 3.32 7.11
CA ILE A 325 -26.20 4.48 6.53
C ILE A 325 -27.15 5.65 6.34
N ALA A 326 -26.65 6.86 6.56
CA ALA A 326 -27.30 8.09 6.11
C ALA A 326 -26.61 8.60 4.85
N ILE A 327 -27.37 9.01 3.84
CA ILE A 327 -26.85 9.65 2.64
C ILE A 327 -27.27 11.12 2.66
N VAL A 328 -26.32 12.02 2.49
CA VAL A 328 -26.55 13.47 2.34
C VAL A 328 -26.09 13.87 0.95
N THR A 329 -26.97 14.47 0.17
CA THR A 329 -26.69 14.88 -1.21
C THR A 329 -27.30 16.24 -1.51
N ASP A 330 -26.77 16.96 -2.49
CA ASP A 330 -27.40 18.12 -3.12
C ASP A 330 -27.95 17.81 -4.53
N GLY A 331 -27.81 16.55 -4.97
CA GLY A 331 -28.40 16.02 -6.19
C GLY A 331 -29.12 14.69 -5.95
N GLY A 332 -30.45 14.69 -6.07
CA GLY A 332 -31.27 13.50 -5.83
C GLY A 332 -30.88 12.27 -6.66
N GLY A 333 -30.45 12.45 -7.92
CA GLY A 333 -30.00 11.35 -8.77
C GLY A 333 -28.78 10.60 -8.19
N ALA A 334 -27.79 11.32 -7.66
CA ALA A 334 -26.64 10.72 -6.98
C ALA A 334 -27.08 9.99 -5.70
N GLY A 335 -28.02 10.57 -4.95
CA GLY A 335 -28.61 9.93 -3.77
C GLY A 335 -29.31 8.60 -4.07
N VAL A 336 -30.06 8.53 -5.17
CA VAL A 336 -30.70 7.28 -5.64
C VAL A 336 -29.65 6.23 -5.99
N MET A 337 -28.65 6.58 -6.81
CA MET A 337 -27.58 5.64 -7.19
C MET A 337 -26.82 5.09 -5.98
N ALA A 338 -26.50 5.94 -5.00
CA ALA A 338 -25.84 5.52 -3.77
C ALA A 338 -26.73 4.62 -2.91
N THR A 339 -28.04 4.89 -2.86
CA THR A 339 -29.02 4.08 -2.14
C THR A 339 -29.14 2.68 -2.75
N ASP A 340 -29.32 2.59 -4.06
CA ASP A 340 -29.43 1.31 -4.78
C ASP A 340 -28.17 0.47 -4.59
N MET A 341 -26.99 1.08 -4.69
CA MET A 341 -25.72 0.40 -4.47
C MET A 341 -25.56 -0.06 -3.01
N ALA A 342 -25.91 0.77 -2.04
CA ALA A 342 -25.85 0.42 -0.63
C ALA A 342 -26.72 -0.80 -0.29
N GLU A 343 -27.99 -0.78 -0.71
CA GLU A 343 -28.93 -1.89 -0.49
C GLU A 343 -28.49 -3.16 -1.25
N THR A 344 -27.94 -3.03 -2.47
CA THR A 344 -27.38 -4.16 -3.23
C THR A 344 -26.20 -4.82 -2.50
N LEU A 345 -25.41 -4.03 -1.77
CA LEU A 345 -24.30 -4.51 -0.93
C LEU A 345 -24.77 -5.01 0.45
N GLY A 346 -26.07 -4.96 0.74
CA GLY A 346 -26.67 -5.40 2.01
C GLY A 346 -26.57 -4.39 3.15
N LEU A 347 -26.20 -3.13 2.85
CA LEU A 347 -26.36 -2.02 3.78
C LEU A 347 -27.82 -1.57 3.83
N LYS A 348 -28.18 -0.80 4.85
CA LYS A 348 -29.55 -0.30 5.06
C LYS A 348 -29.58 1.21 5.01
N VAL A 349 -30.54 1.78 4.28
CA VAL A 349 -30.79 3.24 4.26
C VAL A 349 -32.09 3.55 5.02
N PRO A 350 -32.09 3.52 6.37
CA PRO A 350 -33.34 3.62 7.14
C PRO A 350 -33.92 5.03 7.07
N GLU A 351 -35.25 5.12 7.04
CA GLU A 351 -35.97 6.36 7.32
C GLU A 351 -35.60 6.91 8.71
N LEU A 352 -35.23 8.19 8.79
CA LEU A 352 -34.99 8.87 10.06
C LEU A 352 -36.33 9.20 10.73
N LYS A 353 -36.50 8.81 11.99
CA LYS A 353 -37.73 9.02 12.77
C LYS A 353 -37.47 9.62 14.16
N GLY A 354 -36.22 9.64 14.61
CA GLY A 354 -35.80 10.08 15.93
C GLY A 354 -35.31 11.53 15.98
N ASP A 355 -34.31 11.77 16.83
CA ASP A 355 -33.81 13.11 17.13
C ASP A 355 -33.22 13.81 15.90
N ALA A 356 -32.50 13.07 15.04
CA ALA A 356 -31.93 13.65 13.83
C ALA A 356 -33.02 14.20 12.90
N ARG A 357 -34.12 13.44 12.73
CA ARG A 357 -35.27 13.88 11.92
C ARG A 357 -35.87 15.18 12.45
N ARG A 358 -36.04 15.28 13.77
CA ARG A 358 -36.58 16.48 14.44
C ARG A 358 -35.64 17.68 14.32
N GLU A 359 -34.34 17.48 14.52
CA GLU A 359 -33.32 18.54 14.40
C GLU A 359 -33.27 19.09 12.97
N LEU A 360 -33.31 18.22 11.96
CA LEU A 360 -33.34 18.62 10.55
C LEU A 360 -34.63 19.37 10.16
N GLU A 361 -35.80 18.98 10.69
CA GLU A 361 -37.03 19.79 10.49
C GLU A 361 -36.94 21.16 11.16
N GLU A 362 -36.33 21.24 12.34
CA GLU A 362 -36.12 22.52 13.02
C GLU A 362 -35.18 23.41 12.22
N TYR A 363 -34.15 22.85 11.57
CA TYR A 363 -33.30 23.58 10.64
C TYR A 363 -34.08 24.13 9.43
N ARG A 364 -35.06 23.40 8.89
CA ARG A 364 -35.95 23.93 7.83
C ARG A 364 -36.80 25.09 8.32
N LYS A 365 -37.35 24.99 9.54
CA LYS A 365 -38.18 26.06 10.13
C LYS A 365 -37.37 27.34 10.38
N ARG A 366 -36.12 27.18 10.85
CA ARG A 366 -35.20 28.29 11.14
C ARG A 366 -34.50 28.86 9.91
N GLY A 367 -34.72 28.28 8.73
CA GLY A 367 -34.09 28.72 7.47
C GLY A 367 -32.62 28.34 7.33
N ILE A 368 -32.11 27.42 8.15
CA ILE A 368 -30.78 26.82 7.99
C ILE A 368 -30.79 25.85 6.81
N LEU A 369 -31.84 25.02 6.70
CA LEU A 369 -32.14 24.22 5.52
C LEU A 369 -33.30 24.83 4.75
N LEU A 370 -33.39 24.54 3.45
CA LEU A 370 -34.46 25.05 2.61
C LEU A 370 -35.77 24.32 2.91
N LYS A 371 -36.89 25.05 2.83
CA LYS A 371 -38.23 24.50 3.08
C LYS A 371 -38.60 23.34 2.16
N PHE A 372 -37.93 23.17 1.03
CA PHE A 372 -38.19 22.07 0.08
C PHE A 372 -37.07 21.02 0.05
N SER A 373 -36.04 21.14 0.91
CA SER A 373 -35.07 20.06 1.11
C SER A 373 -35.75 18.81 1.65
N SER A 374 -35.35 17.64 1.14
CA SER A 374 -35.73 16.37 1.74
C SER A 374 -34.89 16.14 2.99
N VAL A 375 -35.58 15.81 4.07
CA VAL A 375 -34.99 15.55 5.40
C VAL A 375 -35.35 14.15 5.91
N THR A 376 -35.85 13.32 5.00
CA THR A 376 -35.82 11.85 5.10
C THR A 376 -34.48 11.33 4.60
N ASN A 377 -34.20 10.03 4.71
CA ASN A 377 -32.96 9.43 4.20
C ASN A 377 -33.26 8.77 2.85
N PRO A 378 -32.57 9.12 1.74
CA PRO A 378 -31.51 10.13 1.61
C PRO A 378 -31.96 11.57 1.85
N ILE A 379 -31.08 12.35 2.48
CA ILE A 379 -31.26 13.78 2.77
C ILE A 379 -30.82 14.57 1.55
N ASP A 380 -31.76 15.21 0.87
CA ASP A 380 -31.53 15.99 -0.35
C ASP A 380 -31.58 17.49 -0.03
N LEU A 381 -30.41 18.11 -0.02
CA LEU A 381 -30.15 19.53 0.22
C LEU A 381 -30.45 20.39 -1.02
N THR A 382 -30.74 19.77 -2.17
CA THR A 382 -31.13 20.37 -3.45
C THR A 382 -30.02 21.16 -4.14
N GLY A 383 -30.23 21.52 -5.42
CA GLY A 383 -29.26 22.32 -6.20
C GLY A 383 -28.99 23.74 -5.69
N SER A 384 -29.60 24.16 -4.58
CA SER A 384 -29.31 25.41 -3.86
C SER A 384 -28.56 25.18 -2.54
N ALA A 385 -27.97 23.99 -2.35
CA ALA A 385 -27.21 23.66 -1.17
C ALA A 385 -26.02 24.61 -0.96
N THR A 386 -25.72 24.89 0.31
CA THR A 386 -24.54 25.64 0.74
C THR A 386 -23.61 24.75 1.55
N SER A 387 -22.34 25.16 1.70
CA SER A 387 -21.40 24.48 2.58
C SER A 387 -21.93 24.35 4.01
N ASP A 388 -22.58 25.40 4.53
CA ASP A 388 -23.15 25.40 5.88
C ASP A 388 -24.28 24.37 6.02
N MET A 389 -25.11 24.18 4.99
CA MET A 389 -26.17 23.15 5.00
C MET A 389 -25.61 21.74 5.16
N PHE A 390 -24.52 21.41 4.44
CA PHE A 390 -23.84 20.13 4.60
C PHE A 390 -23.25 19.95 6.01
N VAL A 391 -22.58 20.99 6.53
CA VAL A 391 -21.95 20.96 7.86
C VAL A 391 -22.99 20.79 8.97
N GLU A 392 -24.09 21.56 8.94
CA GLU A 392 -25.16 21.46 9.94
C GLU A 392 -25.91 20.14 9.86
N THR A 393 -26.16 19.63 8.64
CA THR A 393 -26.77 18.30 8.45
C THR A 393 -25.87 17.20 9.03
N LEU A 394 -24.57 17.24 8.76
CA LEU A 394 -23.62 16.28 9.32
C LEU A 394 -23.61 16.35 10.85
N LYS A 395 -23.65 17.55 11.45
CA LYS A 395 -23.74 17.70 12.91
C LYS A 395 -24.92 16.96 13.51
N ALA A 396 -26.10 17.04 12.90
CA ALA A 396 -27.29 16.32 13.38
C ALA A 396 -27.11 14.79 13.27
N LEU A 397 -26.55 14.32 12.16
CA LEU A 397 -26.32 12.88 11.91
C LEU A 397 -25.24 12.25 12.81
N MET A 398 -24.23 13.03 13.19
CA MET A 398 -23.18 12.55 14.10
C MET A 398 -23.69 12.32 15.52
N LYS A 399 -24.81 12.96 15.92
CA LYS A 399 -25.39 12.85 17.28
C LYS A 399 -26.39 11.69 17.46
N THR A 400 -27.06 11.26 16.40
CA THR A 400 -28.13 10.23 16.50
C THR A 400 -27.54 8.82 16.70
N ASN A 401 -28.34 7.86 17.17
CA ASN A 401 -28.00 6.44 17.17
C ASN A 401 -28.78 5.63 16.10
N GLU A 402 -29.52 6.32 15.22
CA GLU A 402 -30.33 5.70 14.15
C GLU A 402 -29.50 5.19 12.97
N ILE A 403 -28.29 5.71 12.79
CA ILE A 403 -27.38 5.40 11.70
C ILE A 403 -25.97 5.14 12.23
N ASP A 404 -25.21 4.35 11.52
CA ASP A 404 -23.86 3.89 11.87
C ASP A 404 -22.77 4.51 10.98
N THR A 405 -23.10 4.89 9.73
CA THR A 405 -22.20 5.55 8.76
C THR A 405 -22.90 6.74 8.10
N VAL A 406 -22.16 7.77 7.71
CA VAL A 406 -22.66 8.86 6.85
C VAL A 406 -21.91 8.86 5.51
N ILE A 407 -22.63 8.97 4.40
CA ILE A 407 -22.10 9.23 3.06
C ILE A 407 -22.52 10.64 2.66
N ILE A 408 -21.55 11.46 2.26
CA ILE A 408 -21.75 12.81 1.74
C ILE A 408 -21.44 12.80 0.25
N LEU A 409 -22.42 13.18 -0.55
CA LEU A 409 -22.32 13.35 -1.99
C LEU A 409 -22.47 14.84 -2.26
N ALA A 410 -21.35 15.56 -2.44
CA ALA A 410 -21.38 17.01 -2.60
C ALA A 410 -21.02 17.40 -4.04
N LEU A 411 -22.04 17.71 -4.84
CA LEU A 411 -21.87 18.21 -6.20
C LEU A 411 -21.38 19.67 -6.15
N HIS A 412 -20.05 19.82 -6.10
CA HIS A 412 -19.35 21.10 -5.95
C HIS A 412 -19.71 22.19 -6.98
N GLN A 413 -20.46 21.87 -8.04
CA GLN A 413 -20.90 22.81 -9.06
C GLN A 413 -21.97 23.78 -8.57
N VAL A 414 -22.69 23.48 -7.49
CA VAL A 414 -23.75 24.37 -6.99
C VAL A 414 -23.17 25.70 -6.47
N PRO A 415 -23.77 26.87 -6.80
CA PRO A 415 -23.20 28.18 -6.42
C PRO A 415 -23.04 28.41 -4.91
N GLY A 416 -23.81 27.70 -4.08
CA GLY A 416 -23.75 27.81 -2.62
C GLY A 416 -22.51 27.15 -2.00
N ILE A 417 -21.83 26.26 -2.72
CA ILE A 417 -20.54 25.68 -2.31
C ILE A 417 -19.43 26.54 -2.92
N LYS A 418 -19.15 27.68 -2.27
CA LYS A 418 -18.19 28.68 -2.79
C LYS A 418 -16.74 28.18 -2.80
N ASP A 419 -16.41 27.33 -1.83
CA ASP A 419 -15.07 26.75 -1.67
C ASP A 419 -15.22 25.27 -1.27
N PRO A 420 -15.21 24.34 -2.24
CA PRO A 420 -15.34 22.91 -1.95
C PRO A 420 -14.17 22.37 -1.12
N VAL A 421 -12.98 22.99 -1.21
CA VAL A 421 -11.82 22.59 -0.40
C VAL A 421 -12.06 22.98 1.07
N LYS A 422 -12.64 24.16 1.31
CA LYS A 422 -13.04 24.57 2.66
C LYS A 422 -14.12 23.63 3.22
N LEU A 423 -15.16 23.30 2.44
CA LEU A 423 -16.20 22.34 2.86
C LEU A 423 -15.60 20.99 3.26
N ALA A 424 -14.71 20.42 2.43
CA ALA A 424 -14.04 19.16 2.75
C ALA A 424 -13.22 19.24 4.05
N ARG A 425 -12.52 20.36 4.30
CA ARG A 425 -11.78 20.59 5.56
C ARG A 425 -12.72 20.72 6.75
N GLU A 426 -13.86 21.37 6.60
CA GLU A 426 -14.87 21.53 7.67
C GLU A 426 -15.52 20.19 8.03
N ILE A 427 -15.89 19.38 7.03
CA ILE A 427 -16.34 18.00 7.24
C ILE A 427 -15.27 17.20 7.98
N GLY A 428 -14.02 17.22 7.49
CA GLY A 428 -12.92 16.50 8.12
C GLY A 428 -12.61 16.96 9.55
N LYS A 429 -12.73 18.26 9.83
CA LYS A 429 -12.62 18.82 11.19
C LYS A 429 -13.76 18.31 12.06
N LEU A 430 -14.99 18.36 11.57
CA LEU A 430 -16.16 17.93 12.32
C LEU A 430 -16.07 16.46 12.72
N VAL A 431 -15.67 15.59 11.80
CA VAL A 431 -15.47 14.16 12.09
C VAL A 431 -14.43 13.95 13.20
N LYS A 432 -13.35 14.75 13.21
CA LYS A 432 -12.35 14.75 14.29
C LYS A 432 -12.91 15.28 15.61
N ASP A 433 -13.70 16.35 15.57
CA ASP A 433 -14.33 16.95 16.77
C ASP A 433 -15.30 15.96 17.44
N TYR A 434 -15.96 15.08 16.66
CA TYR A 434 -16.75 13.95 17.17
C TYR A 434 -15.91 12.69 17.46
N ASN A 435 -14.58 12.82 17.49
CA ASN A 435 -13.63 11.75 17.78
C ASN A 435 -13.86 10.48 16.94
N PHE A 436 -14.22 10.63 15.67
CA PHE A 436 -14.52 9.52 14.76
C PHE A 436 -15.56 8.54 15.36
N SER A 437 -16.60 9.05 16.02
CA SER A 437 -17.65 8.22 16.62
C SER A 437 -18.36 7.29 15.61
N LYS A 438 -18.35 7.69 14.34
CA LYS A 438 -18.86 6.97 13.17
C LYS A 438 -18.00 7.29 11.94
N PRO A 439 -17.87 6.36 10.98
CA PRO A 439 -17.26 6.66 9.69
C PRO A 439 -18.08 7.66 8.87
N VAL A 440 -17.37 8.58 8.22
CA VAL A 440 -17.93 9.50 7.23
C VAL A 440 -17.16 9.38 5.92
N LEU A 441 -17.86 9.04 4.85
CA LEU A 441 -17.31 8.97 3.49
C LEU A 441 -17.82 10.18 2.71
N ALA A 442 -16.94 10.81 1.93
CA ALA A 442 -17.30 11.94 1.08
C ALA A 442 -16.81 11.68 -0.34
N VAL A 443 -17.70 11.89 -1.32
CA VAL A 443 -17.45 11.68 -2.75
C VAL A 443 -17.81 12.94 -3.52
#